data_AF-A0A3D1LCX5-F1
#
_entry.id   AF-A0A3D1LCX5-F1
#
_cell.length_a   1.000
_cell.length_b   1.000
_cell.length_c   1.000
_cell.angle_alpha   90.00
_cell.angle_beta   90.00
_cell.angle_gamma   90.00
#
_symmetry.space_group_name_H-M   'P 1'
#
loop_
_entity.id
_entity.type
_entity.pdbx_description
1 polymer ?
#
loop_
_entity_poly.entity_id
_entity_poly.type
_entity_poly.pdbx_seq_one_letter_code
_entity_poly.pdbx_strand_id
1 'polypeptide(L)'
;HPQNRFWRVVSGVLGVPCPKTVEEKRSMLLASRIALWDVIASCRIEGSSDSSIRDVVPTDLGVILRAAKIKAVFCNGQTAYRLYERYQLAQTGLSAKVLPSTSPANAAYSVERLTESWRVLLPALSD
;
A
#
# COMPACT_ATOMS: atom_id res chain seq x y z
N HIS A 1 10.62 -0.71 -10.55
CA HIS A 1 11.00 -2.13 -10.40
C HIS A 1 9.97 -3.02 -11.13
N PRO A 2 10.35 -3.69 -12.24
CA PRO A 2 9.42 -4.42 -13.11
C PRO A 2 8.79 -5.66 -12.45
N GLN A 3 9.40 -6.17 -11.38
CA GLN A 3 8.88 -7.32 -10.63
C GLN A 3 7.81 -6.96 -9.60
N ASN A 4 7.48 -5.67 -9.38
CA ASN A 4 6.48 -5.30 -8.38
C ASN A 4 5.08 -5.76 -8.84
N ARG A 5 4.51 -6.71 -8.09
CA ARG A 5 3.21 -7.33 -8.39
C ARG A 5 2.01 -6.46 -7.99
N PHE A 6 2.24 -5.35 -7.29
CA PHE A 6 1.20 -4.44 -6.79
C PHE A 6 0.20 -4.04 -7.88
N TRP A 7 0.69 -3.56 -9.03
CA TRP A 7 -0.18 -3.09 -10.10
C TRP A 7 -1.07 -4.18 -10.68
N ARG A 8 -0.54 -5.40 -10.84
CA ARG A 8 -1.29 -6.57 -11.31
C ARG A 8 -2.36 -7.00 -10.31
N VAL A 9 -2.04 -6.93 -9.02
CA VAL A 9 -2.96 -7.28 -7.93
C VAL A 9 -4.08 -6.26 -7.86
N VAL A 10 -3.76 -4.96 -7.77
CA VAL A 10 -4.76 -3.89 -7.67
C VAL A 10 -5.63 -3.83 -8.92
N SER A 11 -5.07 -3.92 -10.12
CA SER A 11 -5.87 -3.96 -11.35
C SER A 11 -6.78 -5.20 -11.40
N GLY A 12 -6.29 -6.34 -10.92
CA GLY A 12 -7.08 -7.57 -10.81
C GLY A 12 -8.23 -7.48 -9.80
N VAL A 13 -8.03 -6.80 -8.67
CA VAL A 13 -9.10 -6.52 -7.70
C VAL A 13 -10.15 -5.60 -8.29
N LEU A 14 -9.72 -4.55 -9.01
CA LEU A 14 -10.59 -3.55 -9.62
C LEU A 14 -11.27 -4.03 -10.92
N GLY A 15 -10.82 -5.16 -11.49
CA GLY A 15 -11.34 -5.67 -12.76
C GLY A 15 -10.96 -4.83 -13.98
N VAL A 16 -9.83 -4.11 -13.94
CA VAL A 16 -9.36 -3.23 -15.02
C VAL A 16 -8.03 -3.71 -15.61
N PRO A 17 -7.66 -3.27 -16.84
CA PRO A 17 -6.37 -3.60 -17.41
C PRO A 17 -5.20 -3.16 -16.52
N CYS A 18 -4.14 -3.98 -16.43
CA CYS A 18 -2.95 -3.64 -15.66
C CYS A 18 -2.25 -2.41 -16.29
N PRO A 19 -2.04 -1.33 -15.52
CA PRO A 19 -1.42 -0.12 -16.04
C PRO A 19 0.08 -0.35 -16.27
N LYS A 20 0.59 0.25 -17.34
CA LYS A 20 1.99 0.15 -17.79
C LYS A 20 2.73 1.45 -17.50
N THR A 21 2.16 2.59 -17.86
CA THR A 21 2.79 3.92 -17.68
C THR A 21 2.52 4.51 -16.30
N VAL A 22 3.24 5.59 -15.94
CA VAL A 22 3.01 6.32 -14.69
C VAL A 22 1.64 7.01 -14.71
N GLU A 23 1.26 7.51 -15.87
CA GLU A 23 0.00 8.18 -16.14
C GLU A 23 -1.17 7.20 -15.98
N GLU A 24 -1.08 6.00 -16.56
CA GLU A 24 -2.09 4.96 -16.41
C GLU A 24 -2.24 4.51 -14.96
N LYS A 25 -1.12 4.36 -14.23
CA LYS A 25 -1.14 4.02 -12.80
C LYS A 25 -1.87 5.09 -11.99
N ARG A 26 -1.54 6.37 -12.23
CA ARG A 26 -2.17 7.50 -11.56
C ARG A 26 -3.66 7.57 -11.87
N SER A 27 -4.03 7.46 -13.14
CA SER A 27 -5.42 7.48 -13.59
C SER A 27 -6.23 6.34 -12.98
N MET A 28 -5.69 5.12 -12.95
CA MET A 28 -6.34 3.97 -12.32
C MET A 28 -6.62 4.20 -10.83
N LEU A 29 -5.63 4.69 -10.08
CA LEU A 29 -5.78 4.97 -8.65
C LEU A 29 -6.80 6.08 -8.40
N LEU A 30 -6.72 7.18 -9.15
CA LEU A 30 -7.66 8.31 -9.01
C LEU A 30 -9.09 7.92 -9.36
N ALA A 31 -9.30 7.20 -10.47
CA ALA A 31 -10.62 6.72 -10.89
C ALA A 31 -11.26 5.79 -9.84
N SER A 32 -10.41 5.06 -9.11
CA SER A 32 -10.84 4.12 -8.05
C SER A 32 -10.82 4.76 -6.65
N ARG A 33 -10.55 6.07 -6.52
CA ARG A 33 -10.45 6.79 -5.25
C ARG A 33 -9.42 6.19 -4.27
N ILE A 34 -8.31 5.67 -4.78
CA ILE A 34 -7.22 5.08 -4.00
C ILE A 34 -6.06 6.08 -3.88
N ALA A 35 -5.61 6.33 -2.66
CA ALA A 35 -4.32 6.97 -2.40
C ALA A 35 -3.25 5.91 -2.14
N LEU A 36 -2.10 6.03 -2.82
CA LEU A 36 -0.94 5.15 -2.62
C LEU A 36 0.21 5.98 -2.05
N TRP A 37 0.80 5.52 -0.95
CA TRP A 37 1.84 6.25 -0.23
C TRP A 37 2.76 5.29 0.55
N ASP A 38 3.96 5.74 0.86
CA ASP A 38 4.91 5.02 1.71
C ASP A 38 4.82 5.46 3.17
N VAL A 39 5.03 4.53 4.10
CA VAL A 39 5.03 4.84 5.55
C VAL A 39 6.29 5.60 5.96
N ILE A 40 7.41 5.31 5.30
CA ILE A 40 8.74 5.88 5.56
C ILE A 40 9.09 6.85 4.44
N ALA A 41 9.43 8.09 4.79
CA ALA A 41 10.00 9.06 3.85
C ALA A 41 11.51 8.82 3.66
N SER A 42 12.22 8.50 4.74
CA SER A 42 13.62 8.08 4.70
C SER A 42 13.98 7.18 5.89
N CYS A 43 14.95 6.29 5.69
CA CYS A 43 15.53 5.47 6.75
C CYS A 43 16.95 5.04 6.38
N ARG A 44 17.70 4.53 7.35
CA ARG A 44 18.88 3.70 7.10
C ARG A 44 18.45 2.25 7.02
N ILE A 45 18.87 1.55 5.97
CA ILE A 45 18.60 0.14 5.74
C ILE A 45 19.84 -0.51 5.11
N GLU A 46 20.17 -1.72 5.57
CA GLU A 46 21.23 -2.53 4.99
C GLU A 46 20.62 -3.44 3.91
N GLY A 47 20.97 -3.15 2.66
CA GLY A 47 20.38 -3.82 1.50
C GLY A 47 18.86 -3.63 1.45
N SER A 48 18.11 -4.74 1.43
CA SER A 48 16.65 -4.78 1.44
C SER A 48 16.07 -5.42 2.70
N SER A 49 16.87 -5.53 3.77
CA SER A 49 16.47 -6.22 4.99
C SER A 49 15.65 -5.32 5.91
N ASP A 50 14.35 -5.58 6.01
CA ASP A 50 13.44 -4.84 6.91
C ASP A 50 13.90 -4.86 8.37
N SER A 51 14.61 -5.90 8.82
CA SER A 51 15.12 -6.00 10.20
C SER A 51 16.24 -5.00 10.51
N SER A 52 16.88 -4.44 9.47
CA SER A 52 17.96 -3.45 9.58
C SER A 52 17.47 -2.00 9.54
N ILE A 53 16.16 -1.77 9.40
CA ILE A 53 15.59 -0.42 9.33
C ILE A 53 15.88 0.34 10.64
N ARG A 54 16.59 1.47 10.51
CA ARG A 54 16.94 2.40 11.60
C ARG A 54 16.69 3.84 11.16
N ASP A 55 16.64 4.76 12.13
CA ASP A 55 16.53 6.20 11.89
C ASP A 55 15.37 6.58 10.97
N VAL A 56 14.21 5.99 11.26
CA VAL A 56 13.01 6.16 10.45
C VAL A 56 12.50 7.59 10.56
N VAL A 57 12.38 8.25 9.41
CA VAL A 57 11.59 9.46 9.24
C VAL A 57 10.27 9.04 8.58
N PRO A 58 9.13 9.10 9.30
CA PRO A 58 7.84 8.77 8.72
C PRO A 58 7.41 9.83 7.70
N THR A 59 6.62 9.43 6.70
CA THR A 59 6.06 10.40 5.75
C THR A 59 4.91 11.19 6.37
N ASP A 60 4.70 12.45 5.96
CA ASP A 60 3.54 13.23 6.40
C ASP A 60 2.27 12.80 5.65
N LEU A 61 1.43 12.00 6.30
CA LEU A 61 0.10 11.65 5.77
C LEU A 61 -0.90 12.80 5.91
N GLY A 62 -0.57 13.86 6.64
CA GLY A 62 -1.43 15.03 6.83
C GLY A 62 -1.82 15.69 5.51
N VAL A 63 -0.97 15.64 4.48
CA VAL A 63 -1.30 16.14 3.13
C VAL A 63 -2.51 15.41 2.56
N ILE A 64 -2.57 14.09 2.71
CA ILE A 64 -3.67 13.26 2.21
C ILE A 64 -4.91 13.44 3.08
N LEU A 65 -4.74 13.42 4.42
CA LEU A 65 -5.84 13.56 5.37
C LEU A 65 -6.57 14.92 5.25
N ARG A 66 -5.85 15.99 4.87
CA ARG A 66 -6.43 17.31 4.61
C ARG A 66 -7.14 17.39 3.26
N ALA A 67 -6.68 16.64 2.26
CA ALA A 67 -7.19 16.72 0.90
C ALA A 67 -8.40 15.79 0.66
N ALA A 68 -8.53 14.70 1.41
CA ALA A 68 -9.56 13.71 1.19
C ALA A 68 -10.04 13.07 2.50
N LYS A 69 -11.32 12.68 2.53
CA LYS A 69 -11.90 11.91 3.64
C LYS A 69 -11.48 10.44 3.52
N ILE A 70 -10.41 10.07 4.20
CA ILE A 70 -9.91 8.68 4.24
C ILE A 70 -10.80 7.84 5.15
N LYS A 71 -11.27 6.69 4.62
CA LYS A 71 -12.20 5.79 5.31
C LYS A 71 -11.52 4.53 5.86
N ALA A 72 -10.45 4.10 5.22
CA ALA A 72 -9.74 2.87 5.56
C ALA A 72 -8.27 2.96 5.16
N VAL A 73 -7.42 2.24 5.88
CA VAL A 73 -5.99 2.11 5.59
C VAL A 73 -5.65 0.64 5.43
N PHE A 74 -4.89 0.33 4.38
CA PHE A 74 -4.41 -1.01 4.09
C PHE A 74 -2.89 -1.01 3.96
N CYS A 75 -2.22 -1.84 4.74
CA CYS A 75 -0.77 -1.93 4.75
C CYS A 75 -0.29 -3.12 3.91
N ASN A 76 0.61 -2.86 2.98
CA ASN A 76 1.23 -3.88 2.12
C ASN A 76 2.36 -4.62 2.87
N GLY A 77 1.99 -5.62 3.68
CA GLY A 77 2.92 -6.43 4.47
C GLY A 77 3.10 -5.98 5.92
N GLN A 78 3.66 -6.89 6.74
CA GLN A 78 3.76 -6.71 8.18
C GLN A 78 4.66 -5.54 8.59
N THR A 79 5.74 -5.29 7.86
CA THR A 79 6.65 -4.18 8.16
C THR A 79 5.95 -2.84 8.00
N ALA A 80 5.24 -2.62 6.90
CA ALA A 80 4.43 -1.42 6.69
C ALA A 80 3.38 -1.25 7.79
N TYR A 81 2.71 -2.34 8.19
CA TYR A 81 1.72 -2.33 9.28
C TYR A 81 2.33 -1.88 10.62
N ARG A 82 3.42 -2.51 11.06
CA ARG A 82 4.10 -2.15 12.32
C ARG A 82 4.56 -0.69 12.35
N LEU A 83 5.09 -0.20 11.23
CA LEU A 83 5.55 1.18 11.12
C LEU A 83 4.39 2.16 11.09
N TYR A 84 3.29 1.80 10.43
CA TYR A 84 2.07 2.60 10.41
C TYR A 84 1.49 2.72 11.83
N GLU A 85 1.35 1.60 12.55
CA GLU A 85 0.88 1.61 13.94
C GLU A 85 1.76 2.50 14.83
N ARG A 86 3.07 2.44 14.64
CA ARG A 86 4.03 3.20 15.44
C ARG A 86 4.00 4.70 15.15
N TYR A 87 3.90 5.10 13.88
CA TYR A 87 4.18 6.49 13.48
C TYR A 87 2.96 7.24 12.95
N GLN A 88 1.94 6.54 12.44
CA GLN A 88 0.85 7.15 11.68
C GLN A 88 -0.51 7.02 12.37
N LEU A 89 -0.74 5.93 13.12
CA LEU A 89 -2.05 5.64 13.73
C LEU A 89 -2.58 6.77 14.61
N ALA A 90 -1.72 7.40 15.42
CA ALA A 90 -2.12 8.51 16.28
C ALA A 90 -2.59 9.74 15.48
N GLN A 91 -2.00 9.99 14.31
CA GLN A 91 -2.37 11.11 13.44
C GLN A 91 -3.62 10.80 12.62
N THR A 92 -3.74 9.59 12.10
CA THR A 92 -4.85 9.19 11.23
C THR A 92 -6.11 8.86 12.02
N GLY A 93 -5.98 8.34 13.25
CA GLY A 93 -7.08 7.80 14.04
C GLY A 93 -7.71 6.53 13.42
N LEU A 94 -7.06 5.92 12.43
CA LEU A 94 -7.61 4.82 11.64
C LEU A 94 -6.75 3.56 11.81
N SER A 95 -7.31 2.50 12.37
CA SER A 95 -6.66 1.20 12.37
C SER A 95 -6.45 0.70 10.93
N ALA A 96 -5.27 0.16 10.64
CA ALA A 96 -4.97 -0.40 9.34
C ALA A 96 -5.33 -1.89 9.26
N LYS A 97 -5.67 -2.37 8.07
CA LYS A 97 -5.70 -3.81 7.77
C LYS A 97 -4.38 -4.22 7.12
N VAL A 98 -3.73 -5.24 7.64
CA VAL A 98 -2.53 -5.82 7.02
C VAL A 98 -2.91 -6.75 5.87
N LEU A 99 -2.29 -6.56 4.72
CA LEU A 99 -2.43 -7.40 3.54
C LEU A 99 -1.12 -8.15 3.25
N PRO A 100 -1.15 -9.33 2.60
CA PRO A 100 0.06 -10.01 2.17
C PRO A 100 0.89 -9.14 1.23
N SER A 101 2.21 -9.15 1.41
CA SER A 101 3.11 -8.28 0.66
C SER A 101 3.11 -8.62 -0.83
N THR A 102 3.06 -7.60 -1.69
CA THR A 102 3.18 -7.73 -3.15
C THR A 102 4.63 -7.81 -3.64
N SER A 103 5.61 -7.65 -2.74
CA SER A 103 7.04 -7.76 -3.06
C SER A 103 7.38 -9.16 -3.59
N PRO A 104 8.26 -9.30 -4.60
CA PRO A 104 8.73 -10.60 -5.08
C PRO A 104 9.29 -11.52 -3.98
N ALA A 105 9.82 -10.94 -2.90
CA ALA A 105 10.32 -11.69 -1.74
C ALA A 105 9.24 -12.56 -1.08
N ASN A 106 7.96 -12.18 -1.21
CA ASN A 106 6.84 -13.02 -0.80
C ASN A 106 6.50 -14.06 -1.88
N ALA A 107 7.41 -15.01 -2.11
CA ALA A 107 7.28 -16.03 -3.16
C ALA A 107 6.17 -17.05 -2.87
N ALA A 108 5.70 -17.16 -1.63
CA ALA A 108 4.63 -18.08 -1.21
C ALA A 108 3.23 -17.71 -1.75
N TYR A 109 3.07 -16.51 -2.29
CA TYR A 109 1.81 -16.03 -2.85
C TYR A 109 1.92 -15.83 -4.37
N SER A 110 1.03 -16.47 -5.12
CA SER A 110 0.82 -16.13 -6.54
C SER A 110 0.09 -14.80 -6.67
N VAL A 111 0.07 -14.21 -7.88
CA VAL A 111 -0.69 -12.96 -8.12
C VAL A 111 -2.17 -13.18 -7.85
N GLU A 112 -2.71 -14.33 -8.23
CA GLU A 112 -4.12 -14.70 -8.05
C GLU A 112 -4.48 -14.79 -6.56
N ARG A 113 -3.61 -15.41 -5.75
CA ARG A 113 -3.80 -15.50 -4.29
C ARG A 113 -3.68 -14.13 -3.61
N LEU A 114 -2.77 -13.27 -4.09
CA LEU A 114 -2.69 -11.88 -3.63
C LEU A 114 -3.97 -11.13 -3.98
N THR A 115 -4.44 -11.21 -5.22
CA THR A 115 -5.68 -10.57 -5.69
C THR A 115 -6.86 -10.97 -4.81
N GLU A 116 -7.02 -12.26 -4.51
CA GLU A 116 -8.09 -12.72 -3.60
C GLU A 116 -7.97 -12.08 -2.21
N SER A 117 -6.77 -12.11 -1.62
CA SER A 117 -6.53 -11.53 -0.29
C SER A 117 -6.77 -10.02 -0.26
N TRP A 118 -6.59 -9.34 -1.38
CA TRP A 118 -6.76 -7.89 -1.54
C TRP A 118 -8.21 -7.49 -1.89
N ARG A 119 -9.14 -8.42 -2.15
CA ARG A 119 -10.56 -8.10 -2.39
C ARG A 119 -11.26 -7.42 -1.22
N VAL A 120 -10.68 -7.51 -0.02
CA VAL A 120 -11.15 -6.77 1.17
C VAL A 120 -11.10 -5.25 1.01
N LEU A 121 -10.44 -4.75 -0.05
CA LEU A 121 -10.50 -3.35 -0.47
C LEU A 121 -11.91 -2.96 -0.96
N LEU A 122 -12.61 -3.85 -1.67
CA LEU A 122 -13.83 -3.52 -2.43
C LEU A 122 -14.91 -2.83 -1.58
N PRO A 123 -15.26 -3.30 -0.37
CA PRO A 123 -16.27 -2.61 0.44
C PRO A 123 -15.90 -1.17 0.81
N ALA A 124 -14.60 -0.85 0.90
CA ALA A 124 -14.14 0.52 1.17
C ALA A 124 -14.19 1.43 -0.08
N LEU A 125 -14.38 0.86 -1.26
CA LEU A 125 -14.47 1.56 -2.55
C LEU A 125 -15.91 1.75 -3.03
N SER A 126 -16.90 1.08 -2.41
CA SER A 126 -18.30 1.05 -2.86
C SER A 126 -19.17 2.24 -2.40
N ASP A 127 -18.56 3.39 -2.13
CA ASP A 127 -19.24 4.64 -1.73
C ASP A 127 -18.90 5.81 -2.67
#